data_AF-A0A251ZYB9-F1
#
_entry.id   AF-A0A251ZYB9-F1
#
_cell.length_a   1.000
_cell.length_b   1.000
_cell.length_c   1.000
_cell.angle_alpha   90.00
_cell.angle_beta   90.00
_cell.angle_gamma   90.00
#
_symmetry.space_group_name_H-M   'P 1'
#
loop_
_entity.id
_entity.type
_entity.pdbx_description
1 polymer ?
#
loop_
_entity_poly.entity_id
_entity_poly.type
_entity_poly.pdbx_seq_one_letter_code
_entity_poly.pdbx_strand_id
1 'polypeptide(L)'
;MSGTDKVVPTTTEDTPATPGWVETSLDSILASLPVSAEKLAPFRASYLDCLAGCGRATDLDSAHDSCRQGLLRALKDGLELDSATLRTLEQKLEKLELDISSAI
;
A
#
# COMPACT_ATOMS: atom_id res chain seq x y z
N MET A 1 49.27 20.06 -13.18
CA MET A 1 47.93 20.48 -13.66
C MET A 1 46.95 19.47 -13.15
N SER A 2 46.09 19.89 -12.22
CA SER A 2 45.10 19.04 -11.56
C SER A 2 43.97 18.69 -12.53
N GLY A 3 43.62 17.41 -12.62
CA GLY A 3 42.39 16.95 -13.25
C GLY A 3 41.76 15.91 -12.34
N THR A 4 41.04 16.37 -11.33
CA THR A 4 40.24 15.53 -10.43
C THR A 4 39.09 14.92 -11.22
N ASP A 5 39.13 13.59 -11.40
CA ASP A 5 37.98 12.76 -11.73
C ASP A 5 36.83 13.08 -10.77
N LYS A 6 35.79 13.74 -11.29
CA LYS A 6 34.50 13.88 -10.60
C LYS A 6 33.82 12.52 -10.65
N VAL A 7 34.04 11.71 -9.61
CA VAL A 7 33.10 10.66 -9.24
C VAL A 7 31.81 11.36 -8.82
N VAL A 8 30.83 11.40 -9.72
CA VAL A 8 29.47 11.80 -9.39
C VAL A 8 28.89 10.68 -8.53
N PRO A 9 28.54 10.92 -7.24
CA PRO A 9 27.85 9.90 -6.47
C PRO A 9 26.45 9.76 -7.06
N THR A 10 26.14 8.61 -7.67
CA THR A 10 24.75 8.24 -7.95
C THR A 10 24.13 7.80 -6.63
N THR A 11 23.76 8.78 -5.79
CA THR A 11 22.91 8.51 -4.64
C THR A 11 21.48 8.38 -5.18
N THR A 12 21.13 7.20 -5.69
CA THR A 12 19.72 6.80 -5.76
C THR A 12 19.33 6.46 -4.32
N GLU A 13 19.10 7.49 -3.51
CA GLU A 13 18.35 7.33 -2.27
C GLU A 13 16.89 7.16 -2.72
N ASP A 14 16.58 5.95 -3.18
CA ASP A 14 15.22 5.52 -3.46
C ASP A 14 14.52 5.51 -2.10
N THR A 15 13.96 6.66 -1.71
CA THR A 15 13.02 6.71 -0.60
C THR A 15 11.90 5.76 -1.00
N PRO A 16 11.67 4.66 -0.27
CA PRO A 16 10.69 3.67 -0.68
C PRO A 16 9.34 4.35 -0.84
N ALA A 17 8.65 4.03 -1.94
CA ALA A 17 7.36 4.63 -2.29
C ALA A 17 6.30 4.47 -1.19
N THR A 18 6.49 3.51 -0.28
CA THR A 18 5.74 3.36 0.96
C THR A 18 6.68 3.27 2.17
N PRO A 19 6.33 3.89 3.32
CA PRO A 19 7.08 3.70 4.55
C PRO A 19 7.12 2.23 4.99
N GLY A 20 8.24 1.78 5.57
CA GLY A 20 8.42 0.37 6.01
C GLY A 20 7.44 -0.11 7.10
N TRP A 21 6.68 0.79 7.73
CA TRP A 21 5.63 0.43 8.69
C TRP A 21 4.32 -0.02 8.02
N VAL A 22 4.10 0.31 6.75
CA VAL A 22 2.84 0.05 6.02
C VAL A 22 2.51 -1.43 5.98
N GLU A 23 3.51 -2.27 5.73
CA GLU A 23 3.33 -3.73 5.67
C GLU A 23 2.77 -4.30 6.98
N THR A 24 3.33 -3.87 8.11
CA THR A 24 2.91 -4.34 9.43
C THR A 24 1.50 -3.86 9.79
N SER A 25 1.17 -2.62 9.42
CA SER A 25 -0.17 -2.06 9.60
C SER A 25 -1.20 -2.79 8.75
N LEU A 26 -0.89 -3.08 7.49
CA LEU A 26 -1.75 -3.85 6.60
C LEU A 26 -1.98 -5.27 7.12
N ASP A 27 -0.92 -5.95 7.59
CA ASP A 27 -1.04 -7.28 8.19
C ASP A 27 -1.99 -7.28 9.39
N SER A 28 -1.88 -6.28 10.24
CA SER A 28 -2.75 -6.11 11.41
C SER A 28 -4.22 -5.87 11.01
N ILE A 29 -4.46 -5.12 9.93
CA ILE A 29 -5.80 -4.87 9.39
C ILE A 29 -6.39 -6.17 8.84
N LEU A 30 -5.63 -6.89 8.00
CA LEU A 30 -6.08 -8.12 7.36
C LEU A 30 -6.31 -9.26 8.35
N ALA A 31 -5.50 -9.34 9.41
CA ALA A 31 -5.67 -10.32 10.49
C ALA A 31 -7.00 -10.16 11.27
N SER A 32 -7.69 -9.03 11.12
CA SER A 32 -9.02 -8.84 11.72
C SER A 32 -10.17 -9.46 10.93
N LEU A 33 -9.90 -9.97 9.72
CA LEU A 33 -10.89 -10.64 8.88
C LEU A 33 -11.07 -12.11 9.30
N PRO A 34 -12.27 -12.68 9.14
CA PRO A 34 -12.55 -14.09 9.41
C PRO A 34 -12.03 -15.02 8.29
N VAL A 35 -10.82 -14.76 7.80
CA VAL A 35 -10.19 -15.47 6.67
C VAL A 35 -8.75 -15.79 7.05
N SER A 36 -8.24 -16.95 6.62
CA SER A 36 -6.86 -17.33 6.90
C SER A 36 -5.86 -16.43 6.18
N ALA A 37 -4.70 -16.23 6.80
CA ALA A 37 -3.64 -15.37 6.24
C ALA A 37 -3.17 -15.88 4.87
N GLU A 38 -3.14 -17.19 4.63
CA GLU A 38 -2.74 -17.79 3.36
C GLU A 38 -3.68 -17.41 2.22
N LYS A 39 -4.98 -17.30 2.51
CA LYS A 39 -5.98 -16.85 1.52
C LYS A 39 -5.89 -15.34 1.27
N LEU A 40 -5.45 -14.56 2.26
CA LEU A 40 -5.30 -13.11 2.16
C LEU A 40 -3.97 -12.69 1.52
N ALA A 41 -2.94 -13.55 1.55
CA ALA A 41 -1.60 -13.29 1.03
C ALA A 41 -1.56 -12.70 -0.40
N PRO A 42 -2.27 -13.25 -1.42
CA PRO A 42 -2.25 -12.67 -2.76
C PRO A 42 -2.88 -11.27 -2.82
N PHE A 43 -3.94 -11.03 -2.04
CA PHE A 43 -4.61 -9.72 -1.99
C PHE A 43 -3.74 -8.68 -1.29
N ARG A 44 -3.06 -9.08 -0.20
CA ARG A 44 -2.07 -8.27 0.51
C ARG A 44 -0.96 -7.82 -0.44
N ALA A 45 -0.33 -8.77 -1.14
CA ALA A 45 0.75 -8.50 -2.07
C ALA A 45 0.31 -7.54 -3.18
N SER A 46 -0.83 -7.82 -3.81
CA SER A 46 -1.38 -6.97 -4.88
C SER A 46 -1.68 -5.54 -4.41
N TYR A 47 -2.13 -5.35 -3.17
CA TYR A 47 -2.41 -4.02 -2.64
C TYR A 47 -1.12 -3.26 -2.31
N LEU A 48 -0.11 -3.91 -1.72
CA LEU A 48 1.21 -3.31 -1.50
C LEU A 48 1.89 -2.92 -2.81
N ASP A 49 1.82 -3.77 -3.84
CA ASP A 49 2.35 -3.46 -5.17
C ASP A 49 1.62 -2.26 -5.80
N CYS A 50 0.31 -2.16 -5.61
CA CYS A 50 -0.47 -1.01 -6.07
C CYS A 50 -0.02 0.29 -5.39
N LEU A 51 0.12 0.27 -4.05
CA LEU A 51 0.60 1.41 -3.27
C LEU A 51 2.03 1.81 -3.68
N ALA A 52 2.93 0.84 -3.87
CA ALA A 52 4.28 1.11 -4.35
C ALA A 52 4.30 1.73 -5.75
N GLY A 53 3.35 1.35 -6.61
CA GLY A 53 3.15 1.93 -7.94
C GLY A 53 2.57 3.35 -7.93
N CYS A 54 1.98 3.82 -6.82
CA CYS A 54 1.43 5.17 -6.71
C CYS A 54 2.52 6.26 -6.70
N GLY A 55 3.73 5.93 -6.23
CA GLY A 55 4.89 6.84 -6.24
C GLY A 55 4.59 8.21 -5.61
N ARG A 56 5.05 9.28 -6.26
CA ARG A 56 4.69 10.68 -5.93
C ARG A 56 3.66 11.23 -6.91
N ALA A 57 2.59 10.46 -7.15
CA ALA A 57 1.49 10.93 -7.99
C ALA A 57 1.03 12.33 -7.52
N THR A 58 0.72 13.20 -8.48
CA THR A 58 0.20 14.56 -8.20
C THR A 58 -1.10 14.52 -7.40
N ASP A 59 -1.82 13.41 -7.47
CA ASP A 59 -3.03 13.12 -6.72
C ASP A 59 -2.91 11.73 -6.07
N LEU A 60 -2.18 11.70 -4.96
CA LEU A 60 -1.91 10.48 -4.21
C LEU A 60 -3.19 9.89 -3.59
N ASP A 61 -4.12 10.75 -3.17
CA ASP A 61 -5.37 10.32 -2.56
C ASP A 61 -6.24 9.56 -3.56
N SER A 62 -6.36 10.05 -4.80
CA SER A 62 -7.08 9.32 -5.86
C SER A 62 -6.39 8.00 -6.25
N ALA A 63 -5.05 7.96 -6.22
CA ALA A 63 -4.30 6.75 -6.50
C ALA A 63 -4.52 5.68 -5.41
N HIS A 64 -4.46 6.09 -4.14
CA HIS A 64 -4.77 5.25 -2.99
C HIS A 64 -6.22 4.74 -3.02
N ASP A 65 -7.20 5.61 -3.28
CA ASP A 65 -8.60 5.17 -3.41
C ASP A 65 -8.78 4.12 -4.50
N SER A 66 -8.11 4.27 -5.64
CA SER A 66 -8.13 3.26 -6.72
C SER A 66 -7.58 1.91 -6.26
N CYS A 67 -6.47 1.90 -5.50
CA CYS A 67 -5.91 0.68 -4.91
C CYS A 67 -6.88 0.04 -3.90
N ARG A 68 -7.48 0.85 -3.03
CA ARG A 68 -8.47 0.42 -2.03
C ARG A 68 -9.69 -0.24 -2.68
N GLN A 69 -10.28 0.42 -3.67
CA GLN A 69 -11.45 -0.11 -4.38
C GLN A 69 -11.11 -1.40 -5.14
N GLY A 70 -9.91 -1.49 -5.73
CA GLY A 70 -9.41 -2.71 -6.36
C GLY A 70 -9.32 -3.88 -5.38
N LEU A 71 -8.73 -3.65 -4.20
CA LEU A 71 -8.63 -4.66 -3.15
C LEU A 71 -10.01 -5.11 -2.65
N LEU A 72 -10.90 -4.16 -2.32
CA LEU A 72 -12.24 -4.47 -1.80
C LEU A 72 -13.05 -5.30 -2.79
N ARG A 73 -12.97 -4.97 -4.09
CA ARG A 73 -13.63 -5.74 -5.14
C ARG A 73 -13.05 -7.16 -5.24
N ALA A 74 -11.73 -7.29 -5.22
CA ALA A 74 -11.07 -8.59 -5.31
C ALA A 74 -11.44 -9.49 -4.10
N LEU A 75 -11.50 -8.92 -2.89
CA LEU A 75 -11.91 -9.65 -1.69
C LEU A 75 -13.38 -10.05 -1.73
N LYS A 76 -14.26 -9.16 -2.23
CA LYS A 76 -15.68 -9.47 -2.41
C LYS A 76 -15.87 -10.62 -3.39
N ASP A 77 -15.24 -10.54 -4.56
CA ASP A 77 -15.41 -11.50 -5.64
C ASP A 77 -14.69 -12.83 -5.35
N GLY A 78 -13.57 -12.80 -4.61
CA GLY A 78 -12.75 -13.98 -4.34
C GLY A 78 -13.04 -14.70 -3.02
N LEU A 79 -13.59 -14.02 -2.02
CA LEU A 79 -13.80 -14.57 -0.67
C LEU A 79 -15.24 -14.41 -0.16
N GLU A 80 -16.14 -13.83 -0.96
CA GLU A 80 -17.55 -13.63 -0.64
C GLU A 80 -17.77 -12.94 0.73
N LEU A 81 -16.90 -11.99 1.08
CA LEU A 81 -17.02 -11.22 2.31
C LEU A 81 -18.34 -10.42 2.31
N ASP A 82 -18.99 -10.36 3.46
CA ASP A 82 -20.22 -9.61 3.61
C ASP A 82 -19.96 -8.09 3.56
N SER A 83 -21.01 -7.34 3.20
CA SER A 83 -20.93 -5.89 3.03
C SER A 83 -20.52 -5.13 4.30
N ALA A 84 -20.83 -5.64 5.49
CA ALA A 84 -20.45 -4.99 6.74
C ALA A 84 -18.94 -5.17 7.00
N THR A 85 -18.43 -6.38 6.81
CA THR A 85 -16.99 -6.67 6.88
C THR A 85 -16.19 -5.85 5.87
N LEU A 86 -16.65 -5.77 4.61
CA LEU A 86 -16.00 -4.95 3.58
C LEU A 86 -15.99 -3.46 3.93
N ARG A 87 -17.08 -2.93 4.49
CA ARG A 87 -17.16 -1.53 4.92
C ARG A 87 -16.22 -1.22 6.08
N THR A 88 -16.12 -2.12 7.05
CA THR A 88 -15.15 -1.96 8.15
C THR A 88 -13.71 -2.04 7.65
N LEU A 89 -13.43 -2.92 6.69
CA LEU A 89 -12.12 -3.00 6.06
C LEU A 89 -11.77 -1.71 5.30
N GLU A 90 -12.70 -1.20 4.49
CA GLU A 90 -12.55 0.06 3.76
C GLU A 90 -12.11 1.21 4.68
N GLN A 91 -12.80 1.40 5.81
CA GLN A 91 -12.46 2.45 6.78
C GLN A 91 -11.06 2.31 7.37
N LYS A 92 -10.61 1.08 7.62
CA LYS A 92 -9.25 0.82 8.14
C LYS A 92 -8.18 1.11 7.09
N LEU A 93 -8.45 0.75 5.84
CA LEU A 93 -7.55 1.03 4.71
C LEU A 93 -7.47 2.53 4.39
N GLU A 94 -8.61 3.23 4.40
CA GLU A 94 -8.66 4.68 4.24
C GLU A 94 -7.82 5.40 5.31
N LYS A 95 -7.93 4.96 6.56
CA LYS A 95 -7.09 5.48 7.63
C LYS A 95 -5.60 5.19 7.38
N LEU A 96 -5.26 3.97 6.97
CA LEU A 96 -3.88 3.59 6.64
C LEU A 96 -3.31 4.51 5.55
N GLU A 97 -4.06 4.73 4.48
CA GLU A 97 -3.67 5.57 3.35
C GLU A 97 -3.49 7.04 3.75
N LEU A 98 -4.38 7.57 4.61
CA LEU A 98 -4.22 8.92 5.18
C LEU A 98 -2.92 9.02 6.01
N ASP A 99 -2.64 8.01 6.82
CA ASP A 99 -1.43 7.95 7.65
C ASP A 99 -0.17 7.83 6.75
N ILE A 100 -0.24 7.17 5.58
CA ILE A 100 0.82 7.14 4.56
C ILE A 100 1.03 8.52 3.95
N SER A 101 -0.04 9.15 3.44
CA SER A 101 0.01 10.48 2.82
C SER A 101 0.56 11.53 3.79
N SER A 102 0.32 11.38 5.10
CA SER A 102 0.83 12.29 6.14
C SER A 102 2.31 12.07 6.50
N ALA A 103 2.88 10.92 6.12
CA ALA A 103 4.25 10.53 6.47
C ALA A 103 5.27 10.79 5.35
N ILE A 104 4.83 11.25 4.18
CA ILE A 104 5.66 11.54 2.99
C ILE A 104 5.62 13.02 2.63
#